data_AF-A0A6I2I3E1-F1
#
_entry.id   AF-A0A6I2I3E1-F1
#
_cell.length_a   1.000
_cell.length_b   1.000
_cell.length_c   1.000
_cell.angle_alpha   90.00
_cell.angle_beta   90.00
_cell.angle_gamma   90.00
#
_symmetry.space_group_name_H-M   'P 1'
#
loop_
_entity.id
_entity.type
_entity.pdbx_description
1 polymer ?
#
loop_
_entity_poly.entity_id
_entity_poly.type
_entity_poly.pdbx_seq_one_letter_code
_entity_poly.pdbx_strand_id
1 'polypeptide(L)'
;MTRCYQDNAQRISELKFSLKSTMQDVKPDEVLDTHSEAHQVFTALAKLEQISSMNETYRKDGNVAGLKSLNQLLQPLKGTA
;
A
#
# COMPACT_ATOMS: atom_id res chain seq x y z
N MET A 1 -9.09 4.52 -19.06
CA MET A 1 -9.47 4.00 -17.71
C MET A 1 -8.39 3.10 -17.09
N THR A 2 -7.58 2.41 -17.88
CA THR A 2 -6.57 1.43 -17.43
C THR A 2 -5.33 2.03 -16.75
N ARG A 3 -4.94 3.27 -17.07
CA ARG A 3 -3.68 3.85 -16.57
C ARG A 3 -3.64 4.03 -15.04
N CYS A 4 -4.66 4.63 -14.43
CA CYS A 4 -4.70 4.78 -12.97
C CYS A 4 -4.71 3.43 -12.25
N TYR A 5 -5.44 2.45 -12.76
CA TYR A 5 -5.44 1.10 -12.20
C TYR A 5 -4.04 0.46 -12.22
N GLN A 6 -3.35 0.53 -13.37
CA GLN A 6 -1.99 0.01 -13.54
C GLN A 6 -0.98 0.76 -12.66
N ASP A 7 -1.02 2.08 -12.65
CA ASP A 7 -0.15 2.93 -11.82
C ASP A 7 -0.34 2.61 -10.32
N ASN A 8 -1.60 2.44 -9.88
CA ASN A 8 -1.91 2.07 -8.50
C ASN A 8 -1.35 0.69 -8.17
N ALA A 9 -1.58 -0.30 -9.03
CA ALA A 9 -1.10 -1.66 -8.82
C ALA A 9 0.44 -1.72 -8.75
N GLN A 10 1.13 -0.99 -9.62
CA GLN A 10 2.58 -0.88 -9.62
C GLN A 10 3.08 -0.25 -8.31
N ARG A 11 2.54 0.90 -7.91
CA ARG A 11 2.95 1.59 -6.67
C ARG A 11 2.69 0.76 -5.42
N ILE A 12 1.55 0.08 -5.35
CA ILE A 12 1.24 -0.85 -4.24
C ILE A 12 2.30 -1.96 -4.20
N SER A 13 2.67 -2.53 -5.35
CA SER A 13 3.70 -3.57 -5.43
C SER A 13 5.06 -3.07 -4.95
N GLU A 14 5.47 -1.88 -5.39
CA GLU A 14 6.72 -1.23 -4.97
C GLU A 14 6.74 -0.97 -3.46
N LEU A 15 5.67 -0.40 -2.91
CA LEU A 15 5.55 -0.13 -1.46
C LEU A 15 5.57 -1.43 -0.64
N LYS A 16 4.86 -2.48 -1.08
CA LYS A 16 4.89 -3.80 -0.41
C LYS A 16 6.29 -4.39 -0.45
N PHE A 17 7.01 -4.24 -1.55
CA PHE A 17 8.38 -4.73 -1.67
C PHE A 17 9.31 -3.97 -0.71
N SER A 18 9.29 -2.64 -0.72
CA SER A 18 10.10 -1.81 0.18
C SER A 18 9.86 -2.13 1.65
N LEU A 19 8.60 -2.28 2.06
CA LEU A 19 8.24 -2.65 3.43
C LEU A 19 8.71 -4.06 3.80
N LYS A 20 8.59 -5.04 2.89
CA LYS A 20 9.10 -6.40 3.17
C LYS A 20 10.61 -6.45 3.28
N SER A 21 11.33 -5.62 2.50
CA SER A 21 12.79 -5.54 2.58
C SER A 21 13.31 -5.07 3.93
N THR A 22 12.51 -4.33 4.71
CA THR A 22 12.87 -3.93 6.09
C THR A 22 12.64 -5.05 7.12
N MET A 23 11.97 -6.16 6.75
CA MET A 23 11.58 -7.23 7.68
C MET A 23 12.52 -8.46 7.68
N GLN A 24 13.78 -8.34 7.23
CA GLN A 24 14.66 -9.51 7.06
C GLN A 24 15.01 -10.24 8.37
N ASP A 25 15.11 -9.52 9.50
CA ASP A 25 15.54 -10.07 10.80
C ASP A 25 14.49 -9.92 11.92
N VAL A 26 13.21 -9.76 11.54
CA VAL A 26 12.12 -9.53 12.50
C VAL A 26 11.77 -10.81 13.25
N LYS A 27 11.73 -10.74 14.58
CA LYS A 27 11.26 -11.83 15.43
C LYS A 27 9.72 -11.87 15.46
N PRO A 28 9.11 -13.06 15.59
CA PRO A 28 7.65 -13.18 15.68
C PRO A 28 7.01 -12.33 16.79
N ASP A 29 7.66 -12.25 17.95
CA ASP A 29 7.16 -11.47 19.09
C ASP A 29 7.14 -9.96 18.82
N GLU A 30 8.05 -9.46 17.97
CA GLU A 30 8.05 -8.05 17.56
C GLU A 30 6.82 -7.73 16.72
N VAL A 31 6.30 -8.66 15.91
CA VAL A 31 5.08 -8.43 15.12
C VAL A 31 3.84 -8.24 16.02
N LEU A 32 3.85 -8.83 17.21
CA LEU A 32 2.75 -8.74 18.19
C LEU A 32 2.86 -7.51 19.10
N ASP A 33 4.06 -6.95 19.26
CA ASP A 33 4.26 -5.71 20.00
C ASP A 33 3.79 -4.50 19.18
N THR A 34 2.69 -3.88 19.60
CA THR A 34 2.09 -2.73 18.91
C THR A 34 3.01 -1.50 18.78
N HIS A 35 4.07 -1.44 19.59
CA HIS A 35 5.05 -0.35 19.55
C HIS A 35 6.24 -0.65 18.64
N SER A 36 6.41 -1.88 18.18
CA SER A 36 7.55 -2.25 17.36
C SER A 36 7.45 -1.71 15.93
N GLU A 37 8.60 -1.56 15.29
CA GLU A 37 8.67 -1.26 13.86
C GLU A 37 8.05 -2.40 13.03
N ALA A 38 8.26 -3.65 13.43
CA ALA A 38 7.69 -4.82 12.76
C ALA A 38 6.16 -4.80 12.70
N HIS A 39 5.50 -4.43 13.80
CA HIS A 39 4.06 -4.29 13.87
C HIS A 39 3.54 -3.14 12.99
N GLN A 40 4.27 -2.02 12.97
CA GLN A 40 3.94 -0.89 12.10
C GLN A 40 4.05 -1.28 10.61
N VAL A 41 5.12 -2.00 10.24
CA VAL A 41 5.31 -2.51 8.88
C VAL A 41 4.21 -3.51 8.50
N PHE A 42 3.85 -4.42 9.39
CA PHE A 42 2.75 -5.37 9.16
C PHE A 42 1.40 -4.66 8.96
N THR A 43 1.13 -3.66 9.80
CA THR A 43 -0.07 -2.82 9.68
C THR A 43 -0.10 -2.06 8.34
N ALA A 44 1.05 -1.54 7.89
CA ALA A 44 1.16 -0.87 6.60
C ALA A 44 0.92 -1.85 5.43
N LEU A 45 1.46 -3.08 5.50
CA LEU A 45 1.22 -4.13 4.52
C LEU A 45 -0.27 -4.51 4.44
N ALA A 46 -0.95 -4.66 5.58
CA ALA A 46 -2.38 -4.96 5.62
C ALA A 46 -3.22 -3.84 4.95
N LYS A 47 -2.87 -2.57 5.19
CA LYS A 47 -3.52 -1.42 4.52
C LYS A 47 -3.29 -1.44 3.01
N LEU A 48 -2.07 -1.77 2.55
CA LEU A 48 -1.77 -1.90 1.12
C LEU A 48 -2.58 -3.02 0.45
N GLU A 49 -2.88 -4.10 1.16
CA GLU A 49 -3.76 -5.17 0.68
C GLU A 49 -5.22 -4.72 0.55
N GLN A 50 -5.73 -3.96 1.52
CA GLN A 50 -7.05 -3.34 1.42
C GLN A 50 -7.13 -2.39 0.22
N ILE A 51 -6.11 -1.54 0.03
CA ILE A 51 -6.04 -0.62 -1.11
C ILE A 51 -5.97 -1.38 -2.45
N SER A 52 -5.23 -2.50 -2.50
CA SER A 52 -5.17 -3.36 -3.70
C SER A 52 -6.54 -3.94 -4.04
N SER A 53 -7.27 -4.43 -3.05
CA SER A 53 -8.65 -4.92 -3.21
C SER A 53 -9.57 -3.81 -3.72
N MET A 54 -9.50 -2.61 -3.14
CA MET A 54 -10.29 -1.45 -3.60
C MET A 54 -9.95 -1.05 -5.03
N ASN A 55 -8.67 -1.08 -5.42
CA ASN A 55 -8.23 -0.75 -6.78
C ASN A 55 -8.86 -1.71 -7.82
N GLU A 56 -8.98 -2.99 -7.48
CA GLU A 56 -9.64 -3.99 -8.32
C GLU A 56 -11.16 -3.80 -8.37
N THR A 57 -11.81 -3.53 -7.23
CA THR A 57 -13.24 -3.20 -7.19
C THR A 57 -13.55 -1.97 -8.03
N TYR A 58 -12.79 -0.87 -7.89
CA TYR A 58 -13.01 0.33 -8.69
C TYR A 58 -12.77 0.10 -10.19
N ARG A 59 -11.86 -0.80 -10.57
CA ARG A 59 -11.69 -1.20 -11.97
C ARG A 59 -12.94 -1.93 -12.48
N LYS A 60 -13.46 -2.89 -11.72
CA LYS A 60 -14.66 -3.68 -12.09
C LYS A 60 -15.90 -2.80 -12.22
N ASP A 61 -16.06 -1.85 -11.30
CA ASP A 61 -17.21 -0.95 -11.25
C ASP A 61 -17.13 0.21 -12.26
N GLY A 62 -16.01 0.33 -12.99
CA GLY A 62 -15.75 1.51 -13.84
C GLY A 62 -15.61 2.82 -13.05
N ASN A 63 -15.33 2.74 -11.75
CA ASN A 63 -15.22 3.89 -10.85
C ASN A 63 -13.90 4.65 -11.05
N VAL A 64 -13.87 5.51 -12.07
CA VAL A 64 -12.71 6.33 -12.41
C VAL A 64 -12.33 7.30 -11.29
N ALA A 65 -13.31 7.87 -10.58
CA ALA A 65 -13.06 8.79 -9.48
C ALA A 65 -12.31 8.07 -8.34
N GLY A 66 -12.76 6.87 -7.96
CA GLY A 66 -12.09 6.03 -6.97
C GLY A 66 -10.66 5.66 -7.36
N LEU A 67 -10.43 5.27 -8.62
CA LEU A 67 -9.08 4.98 -9.12
C LEU A 67 -8.14 6.19 -9.04
N LYS A 68 -8.64 7.41 -9.33
CA LYS A 68 -7.87 8.65 -9.22
C LYS A 68 -7.58 9.01 -7.76
N SER A 69 -8.55 8.86 -6.86
CA SER A 69 -8.35 9.10 -5.43
C SER A 69 -7.30 8.16 -4.84
N LEU A 70 -7.34 6.88 -5.19
CA LEU A 70 -6.28 5.93 -4.80
C LEU A 70 -4.92 6.33 -5.40
N ASN A 71 -4.89 6.81 -6.64
CA ASN A 71 -3.66 7.25 -7.25
C ASN A 71 -3.03 8.43 -6.53
N GLN A 72 -3.85 9.38 -6.07
CA GLN A 72 -3.39 10.51 -5.26
C GLN A 72 -2.93 10.07 -3.88
N LEU A 73 -3.65 9.14 -3.23
CA LEU A 73 -3.26 8.58 -1.94
C LEU A 73 -1.91 7.84 -2.00
N LEU A 74 -1.68 7.11 -3.09
CA LEU A 74 -0.45 6.33 -3.32
C LEU A 74 0.70 7.16 -3.87
N GLN A 75 0.50 8.45 -4.19
CA GLN A 75 1.62 9.30 -4.55
C GLN A 75 2.54 9.45 -3.34
N PRO A 76 3.88 9.40 -3.55
CA PRO A 76 4.80 9.75 -2.49
C PRO A 76 4.39 11.12 -1.96
N LEU A 77 4.33 11.27 -0.63
CA LEU A 77 4.26 12.58 -0.02
C LEU A 77 5.47 13.33 -0.56
N LYS A 78 5.27 14.29 -1.46
CA LYS A 78 6.30 15.27 -1.75
C LYS A 78 6.51 15.99 -0.44
N GLY A 79 7.60 15.65 0.25
CA GLY A 79 8.05 16.41 1.41
C GLY A 79 8.07 17.87 1.00
N THR A 80 7.26 18.68 1.64
CA THR A 80 7.56 20.09 1.79
C THR A 80 8.88 20.14 2.54
N ALA A 81 9.97 20.32 1.79
CA ALA A 81 11.26 20.73 2.30
C ALA A 81 11.13 22.08 3.02
#